data_AF-A0A8C6W4T7-F1
#
_entry.id   AF-A0A8C6W4T7-F1
#
_cell.length_a   1.000
_cell.length_b   1.000
_cell.length_c   1.000
_cell.angle_alpha   90.00
_cell.angle_beta   90.00
_cell.angle_gamma   90.00
#
_symmetry.space_group_name_H-M   'P 1'
#
loop_
_entity.id
_entity.type
_entity.pdbx_description
1 polymer ?
#
loop_
_entity_poly.entity_id
_entity_poly.type
_entity_poly.pdbx_seq_one_letter_code
_entity_poly.pdbx_strand_id
1 'polypeptide(L)'
;MAAAPQAPRRGSVRKTRPLVVKTSLNNPYVISWSTLEREDMHFILQTLKDRLKAIGLQKIEDKKKRKKASFVNKQSRERLGPDIKVSEDAKEKQPAANSQVSGWTPVHVRKQLAIGVNEVTRALERNELLLVLVCKSVKPVIITSHLIQLSVSRTVPACQVPRLSETIAPVIGLKCVLALGFRKNTTDFADEVTAILPRVPTLNVPWLQDKTEDPKDGLETESLENQDKDSLDTSFEDLMKLSKSKLAESRKPLAATLQPLKIKKLIPNPNKIRKPPKGKKTISK
;
A
#
# COMPACT_ATOMS: atom_id res chain seq x y z
N MET A 1 -24.91 35.06 71.13
CA MET A 1 -25.54 34.40 69.97
C MET A 1 -24.57 34.46 68.81
N ALA A 2 -23.95 33.35 68.42
CA ALA A 2 -22.98 33.30 67.33
C ALA A 2 -23.65 32.83 66.04
N ALA A 3 -23.53 33.62 64.98
CA ALA A 3 -24.09 33.32 63.67
C ALA A 3 -23.27 32.23 62.96
N ALA A 4 -23.96 31.24 62.38
CA ALA A 4 -23.33 30.15 61.65
C ALA A 4 -22.72 30.63 60.32
N PRO A 5 -21.55 30.10 59.90
CA PRO A 5 -20.91 30.49 58.65
C PRO A 5 -21.69 29.95 57.44
N GLN A 6 -22.04 30.85 56.51
CA GLN A 6 -22.67 30.50 55.25
C GLN A 6 -21.72 29.71 54.35
N ALA A 7 -22.18 28.57 53.83
CA ALA A 7 -21.44 27.75 52.88
C ALA A 7 -21.16 28.51 51.57
N PRO A 8 -20.01 28.27 50.91
CA PRO A 8 -19.67 28.95 49.67
C PRO A 8 -20.63 28.57 48.53
N ARG A 9 -21.05 29.60 47.79
CA ARG A 9 -21.96 29.51 46.64
C ARG A 9 -21.44 28.51 45.61
N ARG A 10 -22.31 27.58 45.20
CA ARG A 10 -22.11 26.58 44.14
C ARG A 10 -21.35 27.18 42.95
N GLY A 11 -20.10 26.76 42.76
CA GLY A 11 -19.37 26.98 41.53
C GLY A 11 -20.10 26.32 40.35
N SER A 12 -20.14 27.03 39.22
CA SER A 12 -20.73 26.55 37.97
C SER A 12 -20.01 25.27 37.50
N VAL A 13 -20.67 24.11 37.69
CA VAL A 13 -20.23 22.84 37.13
C VAL A 13 -20.31 22.97 35.61
N ARG A 14 -19.17 23.19 34.95
CA ARG A 14 -19.07 23.21 33.50
C ARG A 14 -19.61 21.87 32.98
N LYS A 15 -20.78 21.90 32.34
CA LYS A 15 -21.39 20.71 31.73
C LYS A 15 -20.38 20.08 30.77
N THR A 16 -19.87 18.89 31.11
CA THR A 16 -19.01 18.09 30.25
C THR A 16 -19.79 17.82 28.95
N ARG A 17 -19.18 18.11 27.81
CA ARG A 17 -19.82 17.86 26.51
C ARG A 17 -20.14 16.37 26.42
N PRO A 18 -21.37 15.98 26.03
CA PRO A 18 -21.72 14.57 25.89
C PRO A 18 -20.80 13.94 24.85
N LEU A 19 -20.28 12.75 25.17
CA LEU A 19 -19.39 12.01 24.29
C LEU A 19 -20.18 11.57 23.07
N VAL A 20 -19.93 12.21 21.93
CA VAL A 20 -20.57 11.89 20.66
C VAL A 20 -19.86 10.68 20.05
N VAL A 21 -20.37 9.47 20.33
CA VAL A 21 -19.92 8.26 19.65
C VAL A 21 -20.50 8.24 18.24
N LYS A 22 -19.61 8.26 17.23
CA LYS A 22 -19.99 7.98 15.84
C LYS A 22 -19.60 6.55 15.51
N THR A 23 -20.58 5.76 15.09
CA THR A 23 -20.33 4.42 14.55
C THR A 23 -19.88 4.56 13.10
N SER A 24 -18.65 4.14 12.79
CA SER A 24 -18.15 4.03 11.42
C SER A 24 -18.09 2.56 11.02
N LEU A 25 -18.38 2.28 9.74
CA LEU A 25 -18.08 0.99 9.15
C LEU A 25 -16.62 1.04 8.68
N ASN A 26 -15.72 0.41 9.44
CA ASN A 26 -14.32 0.29 9.05
C ASN A 26 -14.14 -0.94 8.15
N ASN A 27 -13.25 -0.86 7.18
CA ASN A 27 -12.91 -2.00 6.34
C ASN A 27 -12.26 -3.10 7.22
N PRO A 28 -12.86 -4.31 7.31
CA PRO A 28 -12.29 -5.40 8.11
C PRO A 28 -11.01 -5.98 7.49
N TYR A 29 -10.76 -5.74 6.21
CA TYR A 29 -9.63 -6.31 5.51
C TYR A 29 -8.38 -5.45 5.62
N VAL A 30 -7.37 -5.98 6.30
CA VAL A 30 -6.03 -5.41 6.34
C VAL A 30 -5.16 -6.14 5.34
N ILE A 31 -4.82 -5.48 4.24
CA ILE A 31 -3.89 -6.01 3.24
C ILE A 31 -2.48 -5.74 3.74
N SER A 32 -1.76 -6.81 4.07
CA SER A 32 -0.39 -6.76 4.56
C SER A 32 0.58 -7.36 3.54
N TRP A 33 1.84 -6.97 3.68
CA TRP A 33 2.94 -7.60 2.96
C TRP A 33 3.24 -8.98 3.56
N SER A 34 3.63 -9.92 2.71
CA SER A 34 4.15 -11.22 3.13
C SER A 34 5.48 -11.05 3.89
N THR A 35 5.70 -11.92 4.88
CA THR A 35 6.94 -11.96 5.65
C THR A 35 8.01 -12.68 4.84
N LEU A 36 9.15 -12.00 4.64
CA LEU A 36 10.32 -12.59 4.01
C LEU A 36 11.31 -13.06 5.08
N GLU A 37 11.97 -14.19 4.84
CA GLU A 37 13.00 -14.74 5.73
C GLU A 37 14.28 -13.87 5.72
N ARG A 38 14.97 -13.81 6.87
CA ARG A 38 16.15 -12.93 7.04
C ARG A 38 17.28 -13.26 6.08
N GLU A 39 17.49 -14.54 5.80
CA GLU A 39 18.53 -15.02 4.89
C GLU A 39 18.24 -14.58 3.46
N ASP A 40 17.00 -14.77 3.01
CA ASP A 40 16.55 -14.34 1.68
C ASP A 40 16.58 -12.82 1.54
N MET A 41 16.24 -12.07 2.58
CA MET A 41 16.37 -10.61 2.59
C MET A 41 17.83 -10.20 2.34
N HIS A 42 18.78 -10.83 3.04
CA HIS A 42 20.19 -10.49 2.87
C HIS A 42 20.71 -10.90 1.49
N PHE A 43 20.33 -12.08 1.01
CA PHE A 43 20.65 -12.58 -0.32
C PHE A 43 20.16 -11.61 -1.41
N ILE A 44 18.89 -11.20 -1.38
CA ILE A 44 18.31 -10.27 -2.35
C ILE A 44 19.08 -8.94 -2.35
N LEU A 45 19.34 -8.38 -1.17
CA LEU A 45 20.05 -7.10 -1.06
C LEU A 45 21.48 -7.17 -1.57
N GLN A 46 22.19 -8.25 -1.24
CA GLN A 46 23.59 -8.43 -1.63
C GLN A 46 23.73 -8.67 -3.14
N THR A 47 22.93 -9.59 -3.69
CA THR A 47 22.89 -9.88 -5.13
C THR A 47 22.61 -8.61 -5.94
N LEU A 48 21.61 -7.82 -5.54
CA LEU A 48 21.29 -6.57 -6.24
C LEU A 48 22.39 -5.51 -6.09
N LYS A 49 22.97 -5.38 -4.91
CA LYS A 49 24.05 -4.42 -4.66
C LYS A 49 25.27 -4.72 -5.52
N ASP A 50 25.67 -5.99 -5.61
CA ASP A 50 26.85 -6.40 -6.36
C ASP A 50 26.62 -6.25 -7.87
N ARG A 51 25.42 -6.58 -8.35
CA ARG A 51 25.08 -6.44 -9.77
C ARG A 51 24.92 -4.99 -10.21
N LEU A 52 24.29 -4.14 -9.40
CA LEU A 52 24.23 -2.71 -9.69
C LEU A 52 25.61 -2.06 -9.72
N LYS A 53 26.54 -2.51 -8.87
CA LYS A 53 27.94 -2.07 -8.91
C LYS A 53 28.67 -2.57 -10.15
N ALA A 54 28.50 -3.85 -10.52
CA ALA A 54 29.13 -4.42 -11.70
C ALA A 54 28.67 -3.73 -13.00
N ILE A 55 27.38 -3.42 -13.10
CA ILE A 55 26.79 -2.70 -14.23
C ILE A 55 27.18 -1.21 -14.22
N GLY A 56 27.45 -0.65 -13.03
CA GLY A 56 27.81 0.76 -12.87
C GLY A 56 26.64 1.72 -13.08
N LEU A 57 25.41 1.29 -12.81
CA LEU A 57 24.22 2.14 -12.97
C LEU A 57 24.24 3.29 -11.96
N GLN A 58 24.55 4.50 -12.44
CA GLN A 58 24.59 5.70 -11.61
C GLN A 58 23.83 6.85 -12.24
N LYS A 59 23.16 7.63 -11.39
CA LYS A 59 22.56 8.91 -11.76
C LYS A 59 23.54 10.03 -11.41
N ILE A 60 24.14 10.64 -12.43
CA ILE A 60 25.03 11.78 -12.28
C ILE A 60 24.19 13.06 -12.33
N GLU A 61 24.05 13.75 -11.19
CA GLU A 61 23.39 15.05 -11.12
C GLU A 61 24.41 16.20 -11.26
N ASP A 62 24.26 17.03 -12.31
CA ASP A 62 25.03 18.27 -12.45
C ASP A 62 24.65 19.26 -11.33
N LYS A 63 25.46 19.30 -10.26
CA LYS A 63 25.31 20.28 -9.17
C LYS A 63 25.30 21.74 -9.66
N LYS A 64 25.90 22.01 -10.83
CA LYS A 64 26.00 23.35 -11.45
C LYS A 64 24.67 23.86 -12.03
N LYS A 65 23.80 22.97 -12.54
CA LYS A 65 22.48 23.35 -13.09
C LYS A 65 21.44 23.63 -11.99
N ARG A 66 21.52 22.92 -10.86
CA ARG A 66 20.65 23.15 -9.69
C ARG A 66 20.76 24.57 -9.14
N LYS A 67 21.98 25.15 -9.16
CA LYS A 67 22.19 26.55 -8.72
C LYS A 67 21.60 27.58 -9.69
N LYS A 68 21.55 27.33 -11.00
CA LYS A 68 20.98 28.29 -11.97
C LYS A 68 19.45 28.32 -11.95
N ALA A 69 18.79 27.18 -11.72
CA ALA A 69 17.32 27.11 -11.68
C ALA A 69 16.71 27.83 -10.46
N SER A 70 17.44 27.94 -9.34
CA SER A 70 16.95 28.66 -8.15
C SER A 70 17.00 30.18 -8.25
N PHE A 71 17.76 30.76 -9.20
CA PHE A 71 17.84 32.22 -9.37
C PHE A 71 16.88 32.77 -10.44
N VAL A 72 16.32 31.93 -11.32
CA VAL A 72 15.49 32.42 -12.45
C VAL A 72 14.01 32.58 -12.08
N ASN A 73 13.51 31.92 -11.02
CA ASN A 73 12.08 31.96 -10.67
C ASN A 73 11.60 33.23 -9.91
N LYS A 74 12.38 34.32 -9.88
CA LYS A 74 11.98 35.57 -9.19
C LYS A 74 11.84 36.81 -10.09
N GLN A 75 12.06 36.68 -11.40
CA GLN A 75 11.97 37.81 -12.34
C GLN A 75 11.30 37.37 -13.66
N SER A 76 10.01 37.09 -13.65
CA SER A 76 9.23 37.04 -14.90
C SER A 76 7.76 37.36 -14.64
N ARG A 77 7.52 38.52 -14.03
CA ARG A 77 6.30 39.28 -14.26
C ARG A 77 6.79 40.62 -14.79
N GLU A 78 6.39 40.93 -16.02
CA GLU A 78 6.37 42.27 -16.65
C GLU A 78 7.13 42.39 -18.01
N ARG A 79 6.29 42.59 -19.06
CA ARG A 79 6.49 43.25 -20.37
C ARG A 79 7.03 42.48 -21.60
N LEU A 80 6.06 42.10 -22.42
CA LEU A 80 5.86 42.33 -23.87
C LEU A 80 6.92 43.10 -24.69
N GLY A 81 7.21 42.58 -25.90
CA GLY A 81 7.70 43.34 -27.07
C GLY A 81 8.58 42.51 -28.04
N PRO A 82 8.23 42.38 -29.35
CA PRO A 82 8.97 41.56 -30.32
C PRO A 82 9.93 42.39 -31.20
N ASP A 83 11.06 41.82 -31.65
CA ASP A 83 11.66 42.12 -32.97
C ASP A 83 12.81 41.17 -33.37
N ILE A 84 12.56 40.43 -34.46
CA ILE A 84 13.38 40.16 -35.67
C ILE A 84 14.90 40.42 -35.60
N LYS A 85 15.72 39.37 -35.87
CA LYS A 85 16.61 39.26 -37.06
C LYS A 85 17.49 37.99 -37.05
N VAL A 86 17.60 37.45 -38.26
CA VAL A 86 18.31 36.26 -38.74
C VAL A 86 19.83 36.41 -38.65
N SER A 87 20.53 35.31 -38.31
CA SER A 87 21.84 34.99 -38.87
C SER A 87 22.17 33.50 -38.66
N GLU A 88 22.18 32.75 -39.76
CA GLU A 88 22.92 31.51 -39.93
C GLU A 88 24.41 31.85 -40.09
N ASP A 89 25.30 31.20 -39.35
CA ASP A 89 26.32 30.30 -39.91
C ASP A 89 27.48 29.96 -38.95
N ALA A 90 27.83 28.67 -39.01
CA ALA A 90 29.13 28.05 -38.81
C ALA A 90 29.97 28.37 -37.55
N LYS A 91 29.98 27.40 -36.62
CA LYS A 91 31.25 26.80 -36.18
C LYS A 91 31.05 25.39 -35.65
N GLU A 92 31.39 24.44 -36.51
CA GLU A 92 31.74 23.07 -36.20
C GLU A 92 32.72 23.06 -35.02
N LYS A 93 32.22 22.65 -33.84
CA LYS A 93 33.05 22.39 -32.66
C LYS A 93 33.09 20.89 -32.47
N GLN A 94 34.24 20.32 -32.79
CA GLN A 94 34.83 19.12 -32.18
C GLN A 94 34.22 18.85 -30.79
N PRO A 95 33.69 17.65 -30.50
CA PRO A 95 33.25 17.34 -29.15
C PRO A 95 34.49 17.13 -28.28
N ALA A 96 34.95 18.21 -27.65
CA ALA A 96 35.87 18.12 -26.54
C ALA A 96 35.27 17.17 -25.49
N ALA A 97 35.98 16.08 -25.25
CA ALA A 97 35.75 15.16 -24.15
C ALA A 97 35.58 15.96 -22.84
N ASN A 98 34.56 15.61 -22.05
CA ASN A 98 34.20 16.17 -20.73
C ASN A 98 33.05 17.19 -20.66
N SER A 99 32.05 17.10 -21.55
CA SER A 99 30.68 17.47 -21.15
C SER A 99 30.00 16.23 -20.56
N GLN A 100 30.16 16.00 -19.25
CA GLN A 100 29.34 14.99 -18.56
C GLN A 100 27.88 15.41 -18.69
N VAL A 101 27.16 14.74 -19.58
CA VAL A 101 25.74 14.98 -19.79
C VAL A 101 25.02 14.50 -18.53
N SER A 102 24.44 15.42 -17.76
CA SER A 102 23.57 15.10 -16.61
C SER A 102 22.55 14.03 -17.00
N GLY A 103 22.56 12.89 -16.32
CA GLY A 103 21.71 11.78 -16.74
C GLY A 103 22.02 10.46 -16.06
N TRP A 104 21.38 9.43 -16.60
CA TRP A 104 21.56 8.04 -16.21
C TRP A 104 22.66 7.42 -17.06
N THR A 105 23.62 6.77 -16.40
CA THR A 105 24.68 6.03 -17.06
C THR A 105 24.71 4.62 -16.49
N PRO A 106 24.55 3.55 -17.29
CA PRO A 106 24.16 3.51 -18.71
C PRO A 106 22.63 3.62 -18.96
N VAL A 107 22.24 4.17 -20.11
CA VAL A 107 20.83 4.47 -20.46
C VAL A 107 20.01 3.21 -20.75
N HIS A 108 20.61 2.16 -21.32
CA HIS A 108 19.90 0.93 -21.68
C HIS A 108 19.41 0.20 -20.42
N VAL A 109 20.27 0.05 -19.42
CA VAL A 109 19.93 -0.54 -18.11
C VAL A 109 18.83 0.25 -17.41
N ARG A 110 18.87 1.59 -17.49
CA ARG A 110 17.82 2.42 -16.87
C ARG A 110 16.43 2.14 -17.46
N LYS A 111 16.31 1.82 -18.75
CA LYS A 111 15.03 1.49 -19.37
C LYS A 111 14.45 0.17 -18.86
N GLN A 112 15.30 -0.75 -18.42
CA GLN A 112 14.92 -2.05 -17.88
C GLN A 112 14.40 -1.97 -16.43
N LEU A 113 14.67 -0.87 -15.73
CA LEU A 113 14.34 -0.68 -14.32
C LEU A 113 13.23 0.38 -14.15
N ALA A 114 12.29 0.13 -13.26
CA ALA A 114 11.31 1.11 -12.77
C ALA A 114 11.71 1.53 -11.35
N ILE A 115 11.97 2.83 -11.14
CA ILE A 115 12.46 3.34 -9.86
C ILE A 115 11.44 4.32 -9.27
N GLY A 116 11.00 4.03 -8.06
CA GLY A 116 10.03 4.83 -7.34
C GLY A 116 8.59 4.37 -7.56
N VAL A 117 7.72 4.76 -6.63
CA VAL A 117 6.34 4.26 -6.55
C VAL A 117 5.57 4.56 -7.83
N ASN A 118 5.65 5.78 -8.35
CA ASN A 118 4.89 6.19 -9.54
C ASN A 118 5.34 5.48 -10.83
N GLU A 119 6.62 5.15 -10.96
CA GLU A 119 7.10 4.38 -12.12
C GLU A 119 6.67 2.93 -12.02
N VAL A 120 6.79 2.34 -10.82
CA VAL A 120 6.37 0.96 -10.55
C VAL A 120 4.87 0.80 -10.74
N THR A 121 4.03 1.74 -10.27
CA THR A 121 2.57 1.68 -10.50
C THR A 121 2.22 1.71 -11.97
N ARG A 122 2.77 2.66 -12.74
CA ARG A 122 2.55 2.75 -14.18
C ARG A 122 2.99 1.49 -14.92
N ALA A 123 4.11 0.90 -14.51
CA ALA A 123 4.61 -0.33 -15.12
C ALA A 123 3.78 -1.57 -14.74
N LEU A 124 3.25 -1.63 -13.51
CA LEU A 124 2.26 -2.64 -13.12
C LEU A 124 0.97 -2.50 -13.92
N GLU A 125 0.45 -1.28 -14.08
CA GLU A 125 -0.75 -0.98 -14.88
C GLU A 125 -0.62 -1.41 -16.34
N ARG A 126 0.60 -1.38 -16.91
CA ARG A 126 0.90 -1.84 -18.26
C ARG A 126 1.32 -3.31 -18.36
N ASN A 127 1.38 -4.03 -17.23
CA ASN A 127 1.85 -5.41 -17.17
C ASN A 127 3.28 -5.58 -17.73
N GLU A 128 4.15 -4.59 -17.50
CA GLU A 128 5.53 -4.57 -17.97
C GLU A 128 6.52 -5.12 -16.95
N LEU A 129 6.12 -5.37 -15.70
CA LEU A 129 7.01 -5.81 -14.63
C LEU A 129 7.02 -7.33 -14.45
N LEU A 130 8.17 -7.84 -14.00
CA LEU A 130 8.42 -9.25 -13.69
C LEU A 130 8.64 -9.47 -12.19
N LEU A 131 9.26 -8.52 -11.50
CA LEU A 131 9.46 -8.54 -10.04
C LEU A 131 9.33 -7.13 -9.48
N VAL A 132 8.70 -7.00 -8.31
CA VAL A 132 8.62 -5.73 -7.57
C VAL A 132 9.18 -5.87 -6.17
N LEU A 133 10.09 -4.98 -5.80
CA LEU A 133 10.67 -4.88 -4.47
C LEU A 133 10.31 -3.54 -3.85
N VAL A 134 9.75 -3.58 -2.65
CA VAL A 134 9.31 -2.40 -1.92
C VAL A 134 10.10 -2.27 -0.62
N CYS A 135 10.47 -1.06 -0.26
CA CYS A 135 11.19 -0.83 0.98
C CYS A 135 10.25 -0.91 2.20
N LYS A 136 10.70 -1.51 3.31
CA LYS A 136 9.96 -1.49 4.59
C LYS A 136 10.05 -0.17 5.36
N SER A 137 11.03 0.69 5.06
CA SER A 137 11.26 1.94 5.78
C SER A 137 10.29 3.07 5.42
N VAL A 138 9.38 2.86 4.46
CA VAL A 138 8.46 3.89 3.95
C VAL A 138 7.40 4.24 4.99
N LYS A 139 7.28 5.54 5.29
CA LYS A 139 6.21 6.09 6.13
C LYS A 139 5.57 7.26 5.36
N PRO A 140 4.23 7.30 5.20
CA PRO A 140 3.22 6.32 5.63
C PRO A 140 3.11 5.08 4.73
N VAL A 141 2.69 3.95 5.32
CA VAL A 141 2.52 2.63 4.65
C VAL A 141 1.50 2.67 3.51
N ILE A 142 0.55 3.61 3.54
CA ILE A 142 -0.49 3.74 2.50
C ILE A 142 0.09 4.08 1.11
N ILE A 143 1.30 4.63 1.06
CA ILE A 143 2.01 4.90 -0.21
C ILE A 143 2.41 3.60 -0.90
N THR A 144 2.56 2.49 -0.17
CA THR A 144 2.97 1.22 -0.76
C THR A 144 1.88 0.16 -0.72
N SER A 145 0.83 0.32 0.10
CA SER A 145 -0.24 -0.68 0.23
C SER A 145 -0.95 -1.02 -1.09
N HIS A 146 -1.16 -0.03 -1.95
CA HIS A 146 -1.82 -0.23 -3.24
C HIS A 146 -1.01 -1.10 -4.22
N LEU A 147 0.32 -1.17 -4.04
CA LEU A 147 1.18 -2.03 -4.86
C LEU A 147 0.85 -3.51 -4.67
N ILE A 148 0.37 -3.92 -3.49
CA ILE A 148 0.00 -5.31 -3.22
C ILE A 148 -1.15 -5.73 -4.13
N GLN A 149 -2.25 -4.95 -4.13
CA GLN A 149 -3.42 -5.22 -4.97
C GLN A 149 -3.07 -5.21 -6.46
N LEU A 150 -2.31 -4.21 -6.92
CA LEU A 150 -1.90 -4.11 -8.31
C LEU A 150 -1.02 -5.30 -8.73
N SER A 151 -0.10 -5.73 -7.87
CA SER A 151 0.79 -6.85 -8.16
C SER A 151 0.02 -8.17 -8.27
N VAL A 152 -0.90 -8.44 -7.33
CA VAL A 152 -1.76 -9.65 -7.39
C VAL A 152 -2.64 -9.63 -8.63
N SER A 153 -3.23 -8.48 -8.99
CA SER A 153 -4.09 -8.36 -10.19
C SER A 153 -3.38 -8.72 -11.50
N ARG A 154 -2.04 -8.57 -11.54
CA ARG A 154 -1.21 -8.86 -12.72
C ARG A 154 -0.34 -10.10 -12.54
N THR A 155 -0.55 -10.87 -11.48
CA THR A 155 0.25 -12.06 -11.14
C THR A 155 1.76 -11.77 -11.07
N VAL A 156 2.14 -10.58 -10.61
CA VAL A 156 3.54 -10.19 -10.45
C VAL A 156 3.95 -10.43 -9.00
N PRO A 157 5.02 -11.19 -8.74
CA PRO A 157 5.54 -11.38 -7.39
C PRO A 157 6.08 -10.05 -6.86
N ALA A 158 5.67 -9.70 -5.65
CA ALA A 158 6.12 -8.48 -4.99
C ALA A 158 6.44 -8.75 -3.52
N CYS A 159 7.55 -8.19 -3.06
CA CYS A 159 8.05 -8.41 -1.71
C CYS A 159 8.44 -7.11 -1.03
N GLN A 160 8.33 -7.08 0.29
CA GLN A 160 8.84 -6.00 1.11
C GLN A 160 10.21 -6.36 1.71
N VAL A 161 11.22 -5.60 1.36
CA VAL A 161 12.59 -5.77 1.84
C VAL A 161 12.97 -4.57 2.72
N PRO A 162 13.34 -4.76 4.00
CA PRO A 162 13.84 -3.66 4.81
C PRO A 162 15.23 -3.25 4.36
N ARG A 163 15.60 -1.99 4.62
CA ARG A 163 16.92 -1.42 4.27
C ARG A 163 17.26 -1.48 2.77
N LEU A 164 16.28 -1.73 1.91
CA LEU A 164 16.41 -1.65 0.45
C LEU A 164 16.94 -0.27 0.02
N SER A 165 16.34 0.80 0.57
CA SER A 165 16.78 2.16 0.26
C SER A 165 18.20 2.45 0.73
N GLU A 166 18.59 1.98 1.91
CA GLU A 166 19.92 2.23 2.49
C GLU A 166 21.04 1.56 1.70
N THR A 167 20.77 0.39 1.12
CA THR A 167 21.75 -0.42 0.39
C THR A 167 21.82 -0.03 -1.08
N ILE A 168 20.67 0.18 -1.73
CA ILE A 168 20.59 0.41 -3.18
C ILE A 168 20.72 1.88 -3.56
N ALA A 169 20.09 2.81 -2.81
CA ALA A 169 20.11 4.23 -3.16
C ALA A 169 21.53 4.81 -3.30
N PRO A 170 22.51 4.53 -2.40
CA PRO A 170 23.86 5.06 -2.55
C PRO A 170 24.59 4.49 -3.77
N VAL A 171 24.33 3.23 -4.14
CA VAL A 171 24.95 2.60 -5.33
C VAL A 171 24.47 3.28 -6.61
N ILE A 172 23.18 3.63 -6.67
CA ILE A 172 22.56 4.25 -7.83
C ILE A 172 22.82 5.79 -7.89
N GLY A 173 23.31 6.40 -6.81
CA GLY A 173 23.45 7.85 -6.72
C GLY A 173 22.12 8.58 -6.45
N LEU A 174 21.17 7.90 -5.82
CA LEU A 174 19.89 8.46 -5.39
C LEU A 174 19.87 8.70 -3.88
N LYS A 175 19.00 9.59 -3.41
CA LYS A 175 18.77 9.80 -1.97
C LYS A 175 18.04 8.61 -1.34
N CYS A 176 16.93 8.21 -1.95
CA CYS A 176 16.09 7.13 -1.46
C CYS A 176 15.44 6.39 -2.63
N VAL A 177 15.28 5.07 -2.51
CA VAL A 177 14.51 4.22 -3.42
C VAL A 177 13.43 3.51 -2.60
N LEU A 178 12.17 3.90 -2.78
CA LEU A 178 11.04 3.37 -2.01
C LEU A 178 10.45 2.10 -2.63
N ALA A 179 10.46 2.04 -3.96
CA ALA A 179 10.01 0.91 -4.75
C ALA A 179 10.94 0.74 -5.94
N LEU A 180 11.17 -0.51 -6.31
CA LEU A 180 12.02 -0.93 -7.40
C LEU A 180 11.28 -2.02 -8.18
N GLY A 181 11.20 -1.89 -9.50
CA GLY A 181 10.56 -2.87 -10.37
C GLY A 181 11.48 -3.28 -11.50
N PHE A 182 11.56 -4.56 -11.79
CA PHE A 182 12.28 -5.12 -12.93
C PHE A 182 11.30 -5.34 -14.07
N ARG A 183 11.56 -4.75 -15.23
CA ARG A 183 10.70 -4.92 -16.40
C ARG A 183 10.95 -6.27 -17.07
N LYS A 184 9.98 -6.80 -17.82
CA LYS A 184 10.09 -8.07 -18.54
C LYS A 184 11.18 -8.06 -19.63
N ASN A 185 11.58 -6.90 -20.12
CA ASN A 185 12.67 -6.73 -21.08
C ASN A 185 14.05 -6.58 -20.42
N THR A 186 14.21 -6.91 -19.13
CA THR A 186 15.51 -6.91 -18.45
C THR A 186 16.38 -8.06 -18.93
N THR A 187 17.38 -7.79 -19.76
CA THR A 187 18.42 -8.77 -20.11
C THR A 187 19.53 -8.79 -19.07
N ASP A 188 19.88 -7.62 -18.54
CA ASP A 188 21.08 -7.45 -17.71
C ASP A 188 20.86 -7.87 -16.25
N PHE A 189 19.59 -8.11 -15.86
CA PHE A 189 19.18 -8.56 -14.54
C PHE A 189 18.45 -9.91 -14.55
N ALA A 190 18.47 -10.64 -15.67
CA ALA A 190 17.65 -11.84 -15.84
C ALA A 190 18.04 -12.95 -14.85
N ASP A 191 19.35 -13.17 -14.66
CA ASP A 191 19.89 -14.22 -13.79
C ASP A 191 19.58 -13.93 -12.30
N GLU A 192 19.61 -12.66 -11.92
CA GLU A 192 19.35 -12.21 -10.56
C GLU A 192 17.89 -12.38 -10.23
N VAL A 193 17.02 -11.95 -11.16
CA VAL A 193 15.59 -12.02 -10.93
C VAL A 193 15.13 -13.46 -10.90
N THR A 194 15.66 -14.33 -11.77
CA THR A 194 15.37 -15.78 -11.72
C THR A 194 15.85 -16.43 -10.42
N ALA A 195 16.99 -16.00 -9.86
CA ALA A 195 17.45 -16.47 -8.56
C ALA A 195 16.62 -15.94 -7.37
N ILE A 196 16.04 -14.75 -7.50
CA ILE A 196 15.24 -14.10 -6.44
C ILE A 196 13.79 -14.60 -6.44
N LEU A 197 13.19 -14.81 -7.61
CA LEU A 197 11.80 -15.23 -7.78
C LEU A 197 11.35 -16.39 -6.86
N PRO A 198 12.07 -17.52 -6.77
CA PRO A 198 11.63 -18.65 -5.93
C PRO A 198 11.68 -18.35 -4.43
N ARG A 199 12.44 -17.34 -4.01
CA ARG A 199 12.57 -16.91 -2.60
C ARG A 199 11.53 -15.88 -2.20
N VAL A 200 10.80 -15.32 -3.17
CA VAL A 200 9.81 -14.28 -2.90
C VAL A 200 8.47 -14.92 -2.52
N PRO A 201 7.95 -14.64 -1.32
CA PRO A 201 6.67 -15.18 -0.88
C PRO A 201 5.52 -14.57 -1.69
N THR A 202 4.53 -15.40 -2.00
CA THR A 202 3.32 -14.98 -2.71
C THR A 202 2.49 -14.01 -1.87
N LEU A 203 1.84 -13.05 -2.52
CA LEU A 203 0.93 -12.11 -1.87
C LEU A 203 -0.50 -12.64 -1.93
N ASN A 204 -1.20 -12.60 -0.79
CA ASN A 204 -2.59 -13.02 -0.70
C ASN A 204 -3.51 -11.80 -0.52
N VAL A 205 -4.47 -11.64 -1.43
CA VAL A 205 -5.55 -10.65 -1.33
C VAL A 205 -6.88 -11.42 -1.36
N PRO A 206 -7.64 -11.47 -0.24
CA PRO A 206 -8.75 -12.41 -0.07
C PRO A 206 -9.84 -12.38 -1.15
N TRP A 207 -10.08 -11.23 -1.79
CA TRP A 207 -11.12 -11.07 -2.81
C TRP A 207 -10.61 -11.14 -4.26
N LEU A 208 -9.29 -11.27 -4.45
CA LEU A 208 -8.66 -11.31 -5.77
C LEU A 208 -7.99 -12.67 -6.02
N GLN A 209 -8.46 -13.70 -5.31
CA GLN A 209 -8.01 -15.08 -5.49
C GLN A 209 -8.56 -15.60 -6.82
N ASP A 210 -7.78 -15.41 -7.88
CA ASP A 210 -8.03 -15.97 -9.19
C ASP A 210 -6.88 -16.92 -9.50
N LYS A 211 -6.98 -18.14 -8.94
CA LYS A 211 -6.36 -19.38 -9.44
C LYS A 211 -6.79 -20.55 -8.55
N THR A 212 -7.66 -21.36 -9.13
CA THR A 212 -7.78 -22.81 -9.01
C THR A 212 -6.53 -23.46 -8.40
N GLU A 213 -6.51 -23.59 -7.08
CA GLU A 213 -5.91 -24.76 -6.45
C GLU A 213 -7.08 -25.71 -6.22
N ASP A 214 -7.07 -26.85 -6.91
CA ASP A 214 -7.88 -27.99 -6.51
C ASP A 214 -7.69 -28.19 -5.00
N PRO A 215 -8.75 -28.45 -4.21
CA PRO A 215 -8.62 -28.67 -2.79
C PRO A 215 -7.85 -29.98 -2.61
N LYS A 216 -6.52 -29.90 -2.54
CA LYS A 216 -5.70 -31.00 -2.10
C LYS A 216 -5.86 -31.06 -0.60
N ASP A 217 -6.60 -32.07 -0.18
CA ASP A 217 -6.78 -32.52 1.19
C ASP A 217 -5.55 -32.22 2.06
N GLY A 218 -5.75 -31.33 3.01
CA GLY A 218 -4.82 -31.01 4.08
C GLY A 218 -5.63 -30.83 5.36
N LEU A 219 -6.20 -31.94 5.84
CA LEU A 219 -6.64 -32.08 7.23
C LEU A 219 -5.39 -31.97 8.13
N GLU A 220 -4.91 -30.75 8.34
CA GLU A 220 -3.98 -30.46 9.42
C GLU A 220 -4.81 -30.20 10.68
N THR A 221 -5.06 -31.31 11.36
CA THR A 221 -5.52 -31.40 12.74
C THR A 221 -4.41 -30.83 13.63
N GLU A 222 -4.32 -29.51 13.77
CA GLU A 222 -3.52 -28.92 14.85
C GLU A 222 -4.40 -28.76 16.09
N SER A 223 -4.31 -29.78 16.94
CA SER A 223 -4.63 -29.73 18.36
C SER A 223 -3.75 -28.68 19.03
N LEU A 224 -4.32 -27.53 19.37
CA LEU A 224 -3.71 -26.56 20.28
C LEU A 224 -4.29 -26.76 21.67
N GLU A 225 -3.50 -27.45 22.50
CA GLU A 225 -3.62 -27.44 23.95
C GLU A 225 -3.64 -25.98 24.43
N ASN A 226 -4.76 -25.57 25.03
CA ASN A 226 -4.83 -24.36 25.84
C ASN A 226 -5.19 -24.80 27.26
N GLN A 227 -4.18 -24.91 28.11
CA GLN A 227 -4.39 -24.72 29.55
C GLN A 227 -4.41 -23.22 29.85
N ASP A 228 -5.33 -22.88 30.75
CA ASP A 228 -5.43 -21.67 31.57
C ASP A 228 -5.95 -20.38 30.90
N LYS A 229 -7.27 -20.18 31.02
CA LYS A 229 -7.85 -19.19 31.95
C LYS A 229 -9.36 -19.26 32.00
N ASP A 230 -9.85 -19.39 33.23
CA ASP A 230 -11.24 -19.36 33.67
C ASP A 230 -12.08 -18.24 33.04
N SER A 231 -13.28 -18.58 32.58
CA SER A 231 -14.54 -17.90 32.95
C SER A 231 -15.74 -18.60 32.32
N LEU A 232 -16.48 -19.31 33.18
CA LEU A 232 -17.91 -19.59 33.17
C LEU A 232 -18.70 -19.19 31.90
N ASP A 233 -19.20 -20.18 31.16
CA ASP A 233 -20.51 -20.05 30.52
C ASP A 233 -21.22 -21.40 30.39
N THR A 234 -22.42 -21.43 30.95
CA THR A 234 -23.34 -22.56 31.03
C THR A 234 -24.21 -22.60 29.78
N SER A 235 -24.35 -23.79 29.19
CA SER A 235 -25.41 -24.20 28.22
C SER A 235 -25.35 -23.56 26.83
N PHE A 236 -25.64 -24.25 25.72
CA PHE A 236 -26.63 -25.30 25.49
C PHE A 236 -26.25 -26.04 24.19
N GLU A 237 -26.04 -27.37 24.26
CA GLU A 237 -26.16 -28.27 23.12
C GLU A 237 -27.64 -28.35 22.73
N ASP A 238 -27.98 -28.14 21.45
CA ASP A 238 -28.72 -29.15 20.67
C ASP A 238 -28.94 -28.72 19.20
N LEU A 239 -29.07 -29.73 18.33
CA LEU A 239 -29.42 -29.71 16.91
C LEU A 239 -28.27 -29.70 15.88
N MET A 240 -27.42 -30.72 15.98
CA MET A 240 -27.06 -31.50 14.80
C MET A 240 -28.23 -32.41 14.40
N LYS A 241 -28.71 -32.28 13.15
CA LYS A 241 -28.96 -33.36 12.15
C LYS A 241 -29.99 -32.94 11.09
N LEU A 242 -29.82 -33.49 9.89
CA LEU A 242 -30.64 -33.42 8.66
C LEU A 242 -30.27 -32.24 7.75
N SER A 243 -29.80 -32.40 6.51
CA SER A 243 -30.04 -33.48 5.54
C SER A 243 -28.97 -33.46 4.42
N LYS A 244 -28.55 -34.66 4.00
CA LYS A 244 -27.86 -34.95 2.73
C LYS A 244 -28.93 -35.08 1.63
N SER A 245 -28.76 -34.45 0.47
CA SER A 245 -28.92 -35.11 -0.84
C SER A 245 -28.66 -34.23 -2.07
N LYS A 246 -27.88 -34.82 -2.98
CA LYS A 246 -27.99 -34.86 -4.46
C LYS A 246 -27.45 -33.72 -5.35
N LEU A 247 -26.39 -34.13 -6.05
CA LEU A 247 -25.81 -33.70 -7.32
C LEU A 247 -26.85 -33.66 -8.45
N ALA A 248 -26.88 -32.56 -9.22
CA ALA A 248 -27.36 -32.54 -10.61
C ALA A 248 -26.66 -31.41 -11.39
N GLU A 249 -25.91 -31.83 -12.40
CA GLU A 249 -25.21 -31.06 -13.43
C GLU A 249 -26.19 -30.20 -14.26
N SER A 250 -26.01 -28.87 -14.30
CA SER A 250 -26.33 -28.07 -15.51
C SER A 250 -25.64 -26.70 -15.47
N ARG A 251 -24.88 -26.44 -16.52
CA ARG A 251 -23.96 -25.32 -16.73
C ARG A 251 -24.71 -24.06 -17.19
N LYS A 252 -24.76 -22.99 -16.37
CA LYS A 252 -25.17 -21.61 -16.74
C LYS A 252 -24.42 -20.55 -15.90
N PRO A 253 -24.21 -19.33 -16.42
CA PRO A 253 -23.15 -18.42 -15.97
C PRO A 253 -23.44 -17.80 -14.59
N LEU A 254 -22.39 -17.68 -13.77
CA LEU A 254 -22.44 -17.12 -12.41
C LEU A 254 -22.81 -15.63 -12.43
N ALA A 255 -24.09 -15.34 -12.29
CA ALA A 255 -24.56 -14.05 -11.78
C ALA A 255 -24.22 -13.99 -10.29
N ALA A 256 -23.38 -13.04 -9.90
CA ALA A 256 -23.01 -12.80 -8.50
C ALA A 256 -24.28 -12.61 -7.65
N THR A 257 -24.64 -13.63 -6.89
CA THR A 257 -25.85 -13.64 -6.07
C THR A 257 -25.49 -13.00 -4.73
N LEU A 258 -25.82 -11.72 -4.56
CA LEU A 258 -25.60 -11.01 -3.31
C LEU A 258 -26.45 -11.65 -2.21
N GLN A 259 -25.80 -12.21 -1.18
CA GLN A 259 -26.52 -12.71 -0.01
C GLN A 259 -26.97 -11.52 0.86
N PRO A 260 -28.24 -11.46 1.27
CA PRO A 260 -28.72 -10.43 2.17
C PRO A 260 -28.04 -10.58 3.54
N LEU A 261 -27.35 -9.54 3.97
CA LEU A 261 -26.72 -9.50 5.29
C LEU A 261 -27.80 -9.62 6.37
N LYS A 262 -27.73 -10.70 7.17
CA LYS A 262 -28.57 -10.86 8.36
C LYS A 262 -28.08 -9.89 9.43
N ILE A 263 -28.73 -8.73 9.53
CA ILE A 263 -28.51 -7.78 10.61
C ILE A 263 -28.86 -8.48 11.93
N LYS A 264 -27.87 -8.71 12.80
CA LYS A 264 -28.13 -9.15 14.18
C LYS A 264 -29.00 -8.07 14.83
N LYS A 265 -30.21 -8.47 15.27
CA LYS A 265 -31.28 -7.67 15.90
C LYS A 265 -30.94 -6.19 16.09
N LEU A 266 -31.67 -5.31 15.40
CA LEU A 266 -31.56 -3.87 15.58
C LEU A 266 -32.07 -3.50 16.98
N ILE A 267 -31.17 -3.41 17.96
CA ILE A 267 -31.50 -3.00 19.33
C ILE A 267 -31.70 -1.48 19.32
N PRO A 268 -32.91 -0.97 19.59
CA PRO A 268 -33.13 0.46 19.70
C PRO A 268 -32.30 1.02 20.86
N ASN A 269 -31.61 2.14 20.63
CA ASN A 269 -30.85 2.82 21.67
C ASN A 269 -31.80 3.18 22.84
N PRO A 270 -31.61 2.62 24.06
CA PRO A 270 -32.52 2.79 25.19
C PRO A 270 -32.59 4.24 25.67
N ASN A 271 -31.57 5.05 25.40
CA ASN A 271 -31.49 6.45 25.82
C ASN A 271 -32.18 7.42 24.84
N LYS A 272 -32.78 6.93 23.75
CA LYS A 272 -33.44 7.75 22.73
C LYS A 272 -34.97 7.63 22.83
N ILE A 273 -35.57 8.46 23.69
CA ILE A 273 -37.04 8.64 23.75
C ILE A 273 -37.52 9.17 22.40
N ARG A 274 -38.30 8.36 21.65
CA ARG A 274 -38.92 8.78 20.40
C ARG A 274 -40.00 9.81 20.74
N LYS A 275 -39.84 11.05 20.25
CA LYS A 275 -40.89 12.05 20.35
C LYS A 275 -42.13 11.53 19.62
N PRO A 276 -43.34 11.62 20.20
CA PRO A 276 -44.54 11.22 19.49
C PRO A 276 -44.68 12.09 18.22
N PRO A 277 -45.19 11.51 17.11
CA PRO A 277 -45.44 12.28 15.90
C PRO A 277 -46.41 13.42 16.22
N LYS A 278 -46.09 14.62 15.75
CA LYS A 278 -46.92 15.82 15.91
C LYS A 278 -48.29 15.55 15.26
N GLY A 279 -49.31 15.27 16.06
CA GLY A 279 -50.67 15.06 15.54
C GLY A 279 -51.64 14.29 16.42
N LYS A 280 -51.18 13.54 17.43
CA LYS A 280 -52.11 12.87 18.37
C LYS A 280 -52.19 13.63 19.69
N LYS A 281 -53.26 14.43 19.83
CA LYS A 281 -53.72 14.92 21.14
C LYS A 281 -54.02 13.69 22.01
N THR A 282 -53.37 13.60 23.16
CA THR A 282 -53.77 12.71 24.25
C THR A 282 -55.16 13.13 24.73
N ILE A 283 -56.17 12.30 24.49
CA ILE A 283 -57.43 12.37 25.24
C ILE A 283 -57.15 11.64 26.55
N SER A 284 -57.04 12.39 27.63
CA SER A 284 -57.08 11.86 28.99
C SER A 284 -58.53 11.51 29.33
N LYS A 285 -58.76 10.28 29.76
CA LYS A 285 -59.80 9.93 30.73
C LYS A 285 -59.10 9.31 31.93
#